data_AF-A0A453T6G7-F1
#
_entry.id   AF-A0A453T6G7-F1
#
_cell.length_a   1.000
_cell.length_b   1.000
_cell.length_c   1.000
_cell.angle_alpha   90.00
_cell.angle_beta   90.00
_cell.angle_gamma   90.00
#
_symmetry.space_group_name_H-M   'P 1'
#
loop_
_entity.id
_entity.type
_entity.pdbx_description
1 polymer ?
#
loop_
_entity_poly.entity_id
_entity_poly.type
_entity_poly.pdbx_seq_one_letter_code
_entity_poly.pdbx_strand_id
1 'polypeptide(L)'
;MEGEDETSMVEAALGLSPQIFINEVLNMVDDVRFQAFEYCLQEGAPAAVGAATATNKAEELERGVNAICNLVTDVLNKRMNNWEMYCLRKCLTVPEGFVAPEDDNSSSMVLHKDGNSDSELDAELNFLRKKLADANTESEELQREITSLERQATYKSSLNSSITEVLKLYEDKSIQDNIEGMPIDSVMNTSSKGKKAKKIMHN
;
A
#
# COMPACT_ATOMS: atom_id res chain seq x y z
N MET A 1 -33.82 13.80 23.47
CA MET A 1 -33.25 12.44 23.45
C MET A 1 -34.24 11.61 22.66
N GLU A 2 -34.24 11.75 21.33
CA GLU A 2 -35.25 11.17 20.42
C GLU A 2 -34.62 10.55 19.15
N GLY A 3 -33.32 10.74 18.90
CA GLY A 3 -32.67 10.25 17.67
C GLY A 3 -32.02 8.86 17.77
N GLU A 4 -31.75 8.36 18.97
CA GLU A 4 -31.16 7.02 19.16
C GLU A 4 -32.19 5.91 18.91
N ASP A 5 -33.47 6.16 19.22
CA ASP A 5 -34.54 5.16 19.16
C ASP A 5 -34.96 4.86 17.71
N GLU A 6 -35.08 5.91 16.87
CA GLU A 6 -35.43 5.75 15.45
C GLU A 6 -34.33 5.04 14.66
N THR A 7 -33.06 5.38 14.92
CA THR A 7 -31.92 4.72 14.25
C THR A 7 -31.86 3.25 14.64
N SER A 8 -31.96 2.94 15.93
CA SER A 8 -31.94 1.56 16.43
C SER A 8 -33.10 0.72 15.89
N MET A 9 -34.30 1.30 15.75
CA MET A 9 -35.45 0.62 15.16
C MET A 9 -35.24 0.29 13.67
N VAL A 10 -34.65 1.21 12.90
CA VAL A 10 -34.32 0.98 11.49
C VAL A 10 -33.28 -0.14 11.35
N GLU A 11 -32.26 -0.15 12.22
CA GLU A 11 -31.24 -1.21 12.22
C GLU A 11 -31.83 -2.57 12.58
N ALA A 12 -32.70 -2.64 13.59
CA ALA A 12 -33.39 -3.87 13.97
C ALA A 12 -34.30 -4.39 12.84
N ALA A 13 -35.06 -3.51 12.18
CA ALA A 13 -35.93 -3.88 11.07
C ALA A 13 -35.17 -4.41 9.85
N LEU A 14 -33.99 -3.84 9.57
CA LEU A 14 -33.18 -4.18 8.40
C LEU A 14 -32.16 -5.29 8.68
N GLY A 15 -31.88 -5.59 9.95
CA GLY A 15 -30.83 -6.52 10.36
C GLY A 15 -29.41 -6.05 10.03
N LEU A 16 -29.22 -4.75 9.77
CA LEU A 16 -27.94 -4.13 9.42
C LEU A 16 -27.95 -2.65 9.76
N SER A 17 -26.76 -2.05 9.88
CA SER A 17 -26.63 -0.59 9.98
C SER A 17 -26.58 0.05 8.59
N PRO A 18 -27.57 0.89 8.21
CA PRO A 18 -27.60 1.51 6.89
C PRO A 18 -26.35 2.31 6.53
N GLN A 19 -25.83 3.09 7.49
CA GLN A 19 -24.66 3.93 7.25
C GLN A 19 -23.40 3.08 7.09
N ILE A 20 -23.22 2.03 7.89
CA ILE A 20 -22.07 1.12 7.76
C ILE A 20 -22.10 0.45 6.38
N PHE A 21 -23.25 -0.12 6.00
CA PHE A 21 -23.41 -0.75 4.69
C PHE A 21 -23.09 0.21 3.53
N ILE A 22 -23.61 1.44 3.58
CA ILE A 22 -23.34 2.44 2.54
C ILE A 22 -21.85 2.78 2.49
N ASN A 23 -21.21 3.01 3.64
CA ASN A 23 -19.78 3.32 3.71
C ASN A 23 -18.92 2.19 3.13
N GLU A 24 -19.27 0.93 3.39
CA GLU A 24 -18.57 -0.22 2.81
C GLU A 24 -18.66 -0.23 1.28
N VAL A 25 -19.84 0.02 0.71
CA VAL A 25 -20.03 0.11 -0.74
C VAL A 25 -19.25 1.29 -1.32
N LEU A 26 -19.27 2.45 -0.66
CA LEU A 26 -18.52 3.63 -1.07
C LEU A 26 -17.02 3.33 -1.13
N ASN A 27 -16.47 2.72 -0.08
CA ASN A 27 -15.06 2.34 -0.01
C ASN A 27 -14.70 1.32 -1.09
N MET A 28 -15.53 0.30 -1.30
CA MET A 28 -15.29 -0.71 -2.35
C MET A 28 -15.21 -0.08 -3.75
N VAL A 29 -16.11 0.87 -4.05
CA VAL A 29 -16.10 1.60 -5.33
C VAL A 29 -14.84 2.47 -5.45
N ASP A 30 -14.43 3.11 -4.35
CA ASP A 30 -13.22 3.92 -4.26
C ASP A 30 -11.94 3.10 -4.54
N ASP A 31 -11.86 1.91 -3.93
CA ASP A 31 -10.77 0.95 -4.08
C ASP A 31 -10.65 0.43 -5.51
N VAL A 32 -11.77 0.01 -6.11
CA VAL A 32 -11.78 -0.48 -7.50
C VAL A 32 -11.31 0.61 -8.46
N ARG A 33 -11.78 1.84 -8.27
CA ARG A 33 -11.33 2.98 -9.08
C ARG A 33 -9.84 3.23 -8.88
N PHE A 34 -9.36 3.26 -7.63
CA PHE A 34 -7.95 3.49 -7.33
C PHE A 34 -7.06 2.44 -8.02
N GLN A 35 -7.35 1.15 -7.83
CA GLN A 35 -6.59 0.05 -8.42
C GLN A 35 -6.57 0.09 -9.95
N ALA A 36 -7.70 0.44 -10.59
CA ALA A 36 -7.77 0.54 -12.04
C ALA A 36 -6.85 1.63 -12.60
N PHE A 37 -6.79 2.80 -11.95
CA PHE A 37 -5.92 3.89 -12.40
C PHE A 37 -4.46 3.68 -12.02
N GLU A 38 -4.20 3.06 -10.86
CA GLU A 38 -2.86 2.62 -10.48
C GLU A 38 -2.29 1.67 -11.53
N TYR A 39 -3.06 0.67 -11.97
CA TYR A 39 -2.67 -0.22 -13.07
C TYR A 39 -2.39 0.55 -14.38
N CYS A 40 -3.23 1.52 -14.73
CA CYS A 40 -3.02 2.33 -15.94
C CYS A 40 -1.69 3.09 -15.89
N LEU A 41 -1.29 3.57 -14.73
CA LEU A 41 -0.05 4.32 -14.55
C LEU A 41 1.19 3.41 -14.48
N GLN A 42 1.09 2.30 -13.74
CA GLN A 42 2.24 1.42 -13.48
C GLN A 42 2.54 0.47 -14.64
N GLU A 43 1.50 -0.05 -15.30
CA GLU A 43 1.64 -1.13 -16.30
C GLU A 43 1.13 -0.70 -17.68
N GLY A 44 -0.06 -0.08 -17.72
CA GLY A 44 -0.72 0.29 -18.98
C GLY A 44 0.05 1.35 -19.78
N ALA A 45 0.46 2.44 -19.15
CA ALA A 45 1.16 3.54 -19.80
C ALA A 45 2.57 3.13 -20.28
N PRO A 46 3.40 2.45 -19.47
CA PRO A 46 4.69 1.93 -19.95
C PRO A 46 4.54 0.93 -21.12
N ALA A 47 3.57 0.02 -21.05
CA ALA A 47 3.31 -0.91 -22.15
C ALA A 47 2.87 -0.20 -23.45
N ALA A 48 2.08 0.87 -23.35
CA ALA A 48 1.61 1.64 -24.50
C ALA A 48 2.71 2.48 -25.18
N VAL A 49 3.67 3.01 -24.40
CA VAL A 49 4.78 3.83 -24.92
C VAL A 49 5.89 2.97 -25.56
N GLY A 50 6.05 1.73 -25.08
CA GLY A 50 7.06 0.78 -25.59
C GLY A 50 8.51 1.17 -25.24
N ALA A 51 9.47 0.39 -25.74
CA ALA A 51 10.90 0.52 -25.40
C ALA A 51 11.60 1.76 -26.02
N ALA A 52 10.97 2.45 -26.96
CA ALA A 52 11.52 3.62 -27.65
C ALA A 52 11.02 4.91 -26.97
N THR A 53 11.57 5.22 -25.81
CA THR A 53 11.17 6.40 -25.04
C THR A 53 11.66 7.70 -25.69
N ALA A 54 10.72 8.50 -26.18
CA ALA A 54 10.87 9.95 -26.10
C ALA A 54 10.25 10.37 -24.76
N THR A 55 11.06 10.77 -23.78
CA THR A 55 10.65 11.09 -22.40
C THR A 55 9.38 11.95 -22.35
N ASN A 56 9.28 12.92 -23.25
CA ASN A 56 8.12 13.82 -23.38
C ASN A 56 6.79 13.08 -23.63
N LYS A 57 6.79 11.98 -24.40
CA LYS A 57 5.55 11.22 -24.69
C LYS A 57 5.06 10.42 -23.49
N ALA A 58 5.98 9.90 -22.68
CA ALA A 58 5.63 9.19 -21.46
C ALA A 58 5.02 10.15 -20.43
N GLU A 59 5.64 11.33 -20.26
CA GLU A 59 5.15 12.38 -19.37
C GLU A 59 3.78 12.95 -19.80
N GLU A 60 3.56 13.14 -21.10
CA GLU A 60 2.26 13.57 -21.63
C GLU A 60 1.17 12.51 -21.40
N LEU A 61 1.50 11.23 -21.56
CA LEU A 61 0.56 10.14 -21.31
C LEU A 61 0.20 10.04 -19.83
N GLU A 62 1.19 10.08 -18.93
CA GLU A 62 0.98 10.08 -17.48
C GLU A 62 0.07 11.25 -17.06
N ARG A 63 0.34 12.45 -17.58
CA ARG A 63 -0.50 13.63 -17.36
C ARG A 63 -1.93 13.44 -17.85
N GLY A 64 -2.10 12.80 -19.01
CA GLY A 64 -3.41 12.48 -19.58
C GLY A 64 -4.19 11.48 -18.71
N VAL A 65 -3.54 10.41 -18.26
CA VAL A 65 -4.15 9.41 -17.36
C VAL A 65 -4.57 10.06 -16.04
N ASN A 66 -3.72 10.90 -15.45
CA ASN A 66 -4.06 11.64 -14.23
C ASN A 66 -5.24 12.60 -14.41
N ALA A 67 -5.33 13.29 -15.56
CA ALA A 67 -6.47 14.15 -15.85
C ALA A 67 -7.79 13.37 -15.96
N ILE A 68 -7.76 12.18 -16.58
CA ILE A 68 -8.92 11.29 -16.66
C ILE A 68 -9.28 10.75 -15.26
N CYS A 69 -8.29 10.35 -14.46
CA CYS A 69 -8.49 9.89 -13.10
C CYS A 69 -9.23 10.94 -12.25
N ASN A 70 -8.79 12.20 -12.31
CA ASN A 70 -9.44 13.30 -11.60
C ASN A 70 -10.88 13.52 -12.08
N LEU A 71 -11.10 13.55 -13.41
CA LEU A 71 -12.45 13.72 -13.96
C LEU A 71 -13.40 12.58 -13.54
N VAL A 72 -12.93 11.33 -13.61
CA VAL A 72 -13.72 10.17 -13.19
C VAL A 72 -14.00 10.25 -11.70
N THR A 73 -13.03 10.64 -10.89
CA THR A 73 -13.18 10.83 -9.44
C THR A 73 -14.26 11.86 -9.12
N ASP A 74 -14.23 13.03 -9.76
CA ASP A 74 -15.22 14.08 -9.52
C ASP A 74 -16.65 13.63 -9.90
N VAL A 75 -16.80 12.99 -11.06
CA VAL A 75 -18.09 12.49 -11.54
C VAL A 75 -18.60 11.38 -10.64
N LEU A 76 -17.73 10.45 -10.24
CA LEU A 76 -18.06 9.31 -9.40
C LEU A 76 -18.47 9.78 -8.00
N ASN A 77 -17.71 10.67 -7.37
CA ASN A 77 -18.02 11.24 -6.05
C ASN A 77 -19.41 11.88 -6.03
N LYS A 78 -19.74 12.66 -7.07
CA LYS A 78 -21.06 13.28 -7.20
C LYS A 78 -22.17 12.24 -7.34
N ARG A 79 -21.96 11.19 -8.14
CA ARG A 79 -22.96 10.13 -8.34
C ARG A 79 -23.13 9.28 -7.08
N MET A 80 -22.04 8.94 -6.40
CA MET A 80 -22.04 8.16 -5.18
C MET A 80 -22.70 8.91 -4.02
N ASN A 81 -22.50 10.23 -3.91
CA ASN A 81 -23.23 11.04 -2.95
C ASN A 81 -24.75 11.02 -3.21
N ASN A 82 -25.17 11.20 -4.47
CA ASN A 82 -26.59 11.11 -4.82
C ASN A 82 -27.17 9.72 -4.53
N TRP A 83 -26.39 8.66 -4.77
CA TRP A 83 -26.77 7.28 -4.49
C TRP A 83 -26.92 7.05 -2.97
N GLU A 84 -25.96 7.47 -2.15
CA GLU A 84 -26.03 7.41 -0.69
C GLU A 84 -27.30 8.11 -0.18
N MET A 85 -27.54 9.35 -0.64
CA MET A 85 -28.71 10.11 -0.23
C MET A 85 -30.02 9.45 -0.67
N TYR A 86 -30.04 8.78 -1.82
CA TYR A 86 -31.20 8.01 -2.27
C TYR A 86 -31.42 6.77 -1.39
N CYS A 87 -30.37 6.01 -1.10
CA CYS A 87 -30.42 4.84 -0.24
C CYS A 87 -30.96 5.19 1.15
N LEU A 88 -30.39 6.20 1.79
CA LEU A 88 -30.79 6.65 3.14
C LEU A 88 -32.22 7.20 3.20
N ARG A 89 -32.77 7.71 2.10
CA ARG A 89 -34.10 8.34 2.08
C ARG A 89 -35.21 7.45 1.56
N LYS A 90 -34.88 6.39 0.82
CA LYS A 90 -35.86 5.60 0.04
C LYS A 90 -35.68 4.10 0.13
N CYS A 91 -34.46 3.61 0.30
CA CYS A 91 -34.20 2.16 0.31
C CYS A 91 -34.05 1.62 1.73
N LEU A 92 -33.32 2.33 2.58
CA LEU A 92 -32.94 1.90 3.92
C LEU A 92 -33.70 2.68 4.99
N THR A 93 -35.00 2.85 4.76
CA THR A 93 -35.92 3.53 5.67
C THR A 93 -37.08 2.61 6.00
N VAL A 94 -37.50 2.60 7.26
CA VAL A 94 -38.70 1.87 7.69
C VAL A 94 -39.93 2.72 7.35
N PRO A 95 -40.90 2.21 6.56
CA PRO A 95 -42.13 2.94 6.27
C PRO A 95 -42.91 3.25 7.55
N GLU A 96 -43.57 4.41 7.58
CA GLU A 96 -44.39 4.82 8.72
C GLU A 96 -45.50 3.81 9.00
N GLY A 97 -45.61 3.36 10.26
CA GLY A 97 -46.54 2.32 10.69
C GLY A 97 -46.04 0.88 10.51
N PHE A 98 -44.84 0.68 9.94
CA PHE A 98 -44.17 -0.61 10.00
C PHE A 98 -43.46 -0.75 11.35
N VAL A 99 -43.94 -1.69 12.16
CA VAL A 99 -43.27 -2.09 13.40
C VAL A 99 -42.45 -3.30 13.02
N ALA A 100 -41.12 -3.22 13.21
CA ALA A 100 -40.29 -4.41 13.17
C ALA A 100 -40.92 -5.43 14.12
N PRO A 101 -41.05 -6.72 13.74
CA PRO A 101 -41.46 -7.72 14.72
C PRO A 101 -40.59 -7.49 15.95
N GLU A 102 -41.19 -7.15 17.09
CA GLU A 102 -40.45 -7.28 18.35
C GLU A 102 -39.90 -8.69 18.33
N ASP A 103 -38.63 -8.86 18.68
CA ASP A 103 -37.99 -10.17 18.72
C ASP A 103 -38.93 -11.16 19.40
N ASP A 104 -39.73 -11.85 18.58
CA ASP A 104 -40.63 -12.90 18.97
C ASP A 104 -39.71 -14.12 19.11
N ASN A 105 -38.78 -14.01 20.05
CA ASN A 105 -38.31 -15.14 20.83
C ASN A 105 -39.49 -15.83 21.54
N SER A 106 -40.71 -15.29 21.44
CA SER A 106 -41.96 -16.03 21.48
C SER A 106 -42.28 -16.79 20.17
N SER A 107 -41.29 -17.50 19.60
CA SER A 107 -41.56 -18.82 19.01
C SER A 107 -41.88 -19.82 20.14
N SER A 108 -42.87 -19.46 20.97
CA SER A 108 -43.51 -20.33 21.97
C SER A 108 -44.52 -21.28 21.33
N MET A 109 -44.75 -21.19 20.01
CA MET A 109 -45.49 -22.22 19.29
C MET A 109 -44.57 -23.36 18.85
N VAL A 110 -44.47 -24.34 19.76
CA VAL A 110 -44.28 -25.76 19.44
C VAL A 110 -42.90 -26.16 18.93
N LEU A 111 -41.88 -26.02 19.78
CA LEU A 111 -40.85 -27.04 19.87
C LEU A 111 -40.66 -27.37 21.35
N HIS A 112 -40.99 -28.60 21.71
CA HIS A 112 -40.59 -29.18 22.99
C HIS A 112 -39.06 -29.14 23.07
N LYS A 113 -38.51 -28.05 23.65
CA LYS A 113 -37.11 -27.97 23.99
C LYS A 113 -36.93 -28.91 25.19
N ASP A 114 -36.39 -30.08 24.90
CA ASP A 114 -35.84 -30.97 25.92
C ASP A 114 -34.95 -30.13 26.84
N GLY A 115 -34.97 -30.38 28.15
CA GLY A 115 -34.42 -29.49 29.20
C GLY A 115 -32.90 -29.29 29.20
N ASN A 116 -32.25 -29.50 28.06
CA ASN A 116 -30.81 -29.57 27.83
C ASN A 116 -30.26 -28.46 26.92
N SER A 117 -31.11 -27.66 26.27
CA SER A 117 -30.64 -26.74 25.23
C SER A 117 -30.02 -25.44 25.71
N ASP A 118 -30.34 -24.98 26.92
CA ASP A 118 -29.75 -23.74 27.44
C ASP A 118 -28.33 -23.99 27.98
N SER A 119 -28.08 -25.18 28.55
CA SER A 119 -26.73 -25.58 28.99
C SER A 119 -25.79 -25.87 27.82
N GLU A 120 -26.32 -26.35 26.69
CA GLU A 120 -25.55 -26.53 25.45
C GLU A 120 -25.14 -25.19 24.85
N LEU A 121 -26.06 -24.21 24.78
CA LEU A 121 -25.77 -22.84 24.36
C LEU A 121 -24.72 -22.17 25.27
N ASP A 122 -24.84 -22.32 26.59
CA ASP A 122 -23.85 -21.81 27.54
C ASP A 122 -22.48 -22.46 27.34
N ALA A 123 -22.43 -23.77 27.03
CA ALA A 123 -21.20 -24.48 26.75
C ALA A 123 -20.55 -23.98 25.44
N GLU A 124 -21.33 -23.78 24.39
CA GLU A 124 -20.84 -23.25 23.10
C GLU A 124 -20.35 -21.80 23.25
N LEU A 125 -21.08 -20.97 24.00
CA LEU A 125 -20.69 -19.59 24.26
C LEU A 125 -19.40 -19.50 25.07
N ASN A 126 -19.22 -20.37 26.07
CA ASN A 126 -17.95 -20.48 26.80
C ASN A 126 -16.80 -20.99 25.91
N PHE A 127 -17.09 -21.93 25.01
CA PHE A 127 -16.12 -22.41 24.02
C PHE A 127 -15.70 -21.28 23.06
N LEU A 128 -16.63 -20.49 22.55
CA LEU A 128 -16.35 -19.35 21.68
C LEU A 128 -15.57 -18.25 22.39
N ARG A 129 -15.92 -17.93 23.65
CA ARG A 129 -15.15 -16.98 24.47
C ARG A 129 -13.71 -17.44 24.67
N LYS A 130 -13.51 -18.73 24.94
CA LYS A 130 -12.17 -19.32 25.05
C LYS A 130 -11.42 -19.21 23.72
N LYS A 131 -12.06 -19.60 22.61
CA LYS A 131 -11.46 -19.51 21.27
C LYS A 131 -11.07 -18.08 20.90
N LEU A 132 -11.89 -17.09 21.28
CA LEU A 132 -11.60 -15.68 21.09
C LEU A 132 -10.39 -15.23 21.92
N ALA A 133 -10.30 -15.64 23.18
CA ALA A 133 -9.15 -15.34 24.04
C ALA A 133 -7.85 -15.97 23.51
N ASP A 134 -7.92 -17.21 23.04
CA ASP A 134 -6.79 -17.91 22.43
C ASP A 134 -6.33 -17.17 21.15
N ALA A 135 -7.26 -16.82 20.25
CA ALA A 135 -6.97 -16.07 19.02
C ALA A 135 -6.43 -14.65 19.29
N ASN A 136 -6.92 -13.97 20.31
CA ASN A 136 -6.40 -12.65 20.70
C ASN A 136 -4.95 -12.75 21.21
N THR A 137 -4.65 -13.80 21.99
CA THR A 137 -3.29 -14.05 22.48
C THR A 137 -2.33 -14.32 21.31
N GLU A 138 -2.75 -15.14 20.35
CA GLU A 138 -1.98 -15.41 19.11
C GLU A 138 -1.79 -14.12 18.29
N SER A 139 -2.81 -13.29 18.16
CA SER A 139 -2.72 -12.00 17.46
C SER A 139 -1.71 -11.06 18.12
N GLU A 140 -1.67 -11.00 19.46
CA GLU A 140 -0.68 -10.21 20.19
C GLU A 140 0.74 -10.75 20.00
N GLU A 141 0.92 -12.07 19.93
CA GLU A 141 2.20 -12.70 19.61
C GLU A 141 2.68 -12.35 18.20
N LEU A 142 1.81 -12.48 17.21
CA LEU A 142 2.12 -12.12 15.82
C LEU A 142 2.45 -10.62 15.69
N GLN A 143 1.73 -9.75 16.39
CA GLN A 143 2.02 -8.31 16.38
C GLN A 143 3.41 -8.00 16.97
N ARG A 144 3.81 -8.72 18.03
CA ARG A 144 5.18 -8.63 18.58
C ARG A 144 6.21 -9.10 17.57
N GLU A 145 5.93 -10.17 16.83
CA GLU A 145 6.82 -10.69 15.79
C GLU A 145 6.98 -9.70 14.63
N ILE A 146 5.90 -9.13 14.12
CA ILE A 146 5.92 -8.08 13.08
C ILE A 146 6.82 -6.92 13.51
N THR A 147 6.60 -6.40 14.72
CA THR A 147 7.39 -5.29 15.25
C THR A 147 8.89 -5.64 15.36
N SER A 148 9.22 -6.88 15.71
CA SER A 148 10.59 -7.37 15.77
C SER A 148 11.23 -7.43 14.37
N LEU A 149 10.50 -7.97 13.39
CA LEU A 149 10.95 -8.08 12.00
C LEU A 149 11.14 -6.71 11.35
N GLU A 150 10.25 -5.76 11.58
CA GLU A 150 10.38 -4.38 11.09
C GLU A 150 11.65 -3.70 11.61
N ARG A 151 11.97 -3.88 12.89
CA ARG A 151 13.22 -3.39 13.48
C ARG A 151 14.44 -4.03 12.83
N GLN A 152 14.40 -5.34 12.59
CA GLN A 152 15.48 -6.06 11.91
C GLN A 152 15.65 -5.58 10.46
N ALA A 153 14.56 -5.40 9.72
CA ALA A 153 14.59 -4.88 8.35
C ALA A 153 15.19 -3.47 8.30
N THR A 154 14.79 -2.60 9.24
CA THR A 154 15.33 -1.23 9.37
C THR A 154 16.83 -1.25 9.67
N TYR A 155 17.27 -2.09 10.61
CA TYR A 155 18.69 -2.25 10.93
C TYR A 155 19.50 -2.76 9.73
N LYS A 156 18.99 -3.79 9.04
CA LYS A 156 19.64 -4.34 7.84
C LYS A 156 19.74 -3.30 6.71
N SER A 157 18.68 -2.52 6.49
CA SER A 157 18.68 -1.43 5.50
C SER A 157 19.73 -0.36 5.83
N SER A 158 19.81 0.04 7.10
CA SER A 158 20.82 1.01 7.58
C SER A 158 22.24 0.47 7.37
N LEU A 159 22.50 -0.79 7.75
CA LEU A 159 23.79 -1.44 7.55
C LEU A 159 24.17 -1.51 6.06
N ASN A 160 23.23 -1.89 5.19
CA ASN A 160 23.45 -1.93 3.75
C ASN A 160 23.80 -0.53 3.18
N SER A 161 23.14 0.52 3.69
CA SER A 161 23.45 1.90 3.32
C SER A 161 24.88 2.28 3.73
N SER A 162 25.29 1.97 4.96
CA SER A 162 26.66 2.24 5.43
C SER A 162 27.72 1.45 4.65
N ILE A 163 27.45 0.19 4.32
CA ILE A 163 28.35 -0.62 3.47
C ILE A 163 28.49 0.01 2.09
N THR A 164 27.37 0.44 1.49
CA THR A 164 27.37 1.10 0.19
C THR A 164 28.18 2.40 0.21
N GLU A 165 28.08 3.17 1.30
CA GLU A 165 28.86 4.39 1.49
C GLU A 165 30.37 4.11 1.61
N VAL A 166 30.76 3.09 2.39
CA VAL A 166 32.17 2.68 2.52
C VAL A 166 32.74 2.18 1.19
N LEU A 167 31.95 1.42 0.41
CA LEU A 167 32.35 0.96 -0.91
C LEU A 167 32.58 2.13 -1.87
N LYS A 168 31.70 3.14 -1.87
CA LYS A 168 31.89 4.36 -2.67
C LYS A 168 33.16 5.11 -2.28
N LEU A 169 33.41 5.30 -0.98
CA LEU A 169 34.65 5.95 -0.51
C LEU A 169 35.92 5.20 -0.94
N TYR A 170 35.86 3.87 -0.99
CA TYR A 170 36.96 3.06 -1.50
C TYR A 170 37.14 3.21 -3.01
N GLU A 171 36.05 3.17 -3.79
CA GLU A 171 36.11 3.43 -5.24
C GLU A 171 36.66 4.83 -5.55
N ASP A 172 36.16 5.87 -4.88
CA ASP A 172 36.61 7.25 -5.05
C ASP A 172 38.11 7.40 -4.70
N LYS A 173 38.55 6.79 -3.59
CA LYS A 173 39.96 6.81 -3.19
C LYS A 173 40.84 5.98 -4.13
N SER A 174 40.37 4.84 -4.63
CA SER A 174 41.10 4.04 -5.62
C SER A 174 41.26 4.80 -6.94
N ILE A 175 40.26 5.58 -7.34
CA ILE A 175 40.33 6.46 -8.52
C ILE A 175 41.36 7.57 -8.26
N GLN A 176 41.39 8.13 -7.05
CA GLN A 176 42.34 9.18 -6.66
C GLN A 176 43.80 8.67 -6.56
N ASP A 177 44.03 7.49 -5.99
CA ASP A 177 45.36 6.86 -5.90
C ASP A 177 45.87 6.42 -7.28
N ASN A 178 44.99 6.01 -8.20
CA ASN A 178 45.35 5.76 -9.62
C ASN A 178 45.69 7.06 -10.38
N ILE A 179 45.28 8.23 -9.89
CA ILE A 179 45.65 9.53 -10.47
C ILE A 179 47.00 10.03 -9.90
N GLU A 180 47.43 9.55 -8.72
CA GLU A 180 48.69 9.97 -8.07
C GLU A 180 49.85 8.95 -8.09
N GLY A 181 49.70 7.79 -8.73
CA GLY A 181 50.73 6.73 -8.78
C GLY A 181 51.60 6.66 -10.04
N MET A 182 52.81 7.27 -9.96
CA MET A 182 54.06 7.13 -10.77
C MET A 182 54.33 8.07 -11.97
N PRO A 183 55.23 9.07 -11.81
CA PRO A 183 56.17 9.49 -12.85
C PRO A 183 57.48 8.72 -12.66
N ILE A 184 57.62 7.59 -13.36
CA ILE A 184 58.95 7.01 -13.63
C ILE A 184 59.18 7.13 -15.13
N ASP A 185 60.35 7.66 -15.48
CA ASP A 185 60.93 7.86 -16.82
C ASP A 185 60.77 9.25 -17.47
N SER A 186 61.58 10.22 -16.98
CA SER A 186 62.33 11.12 -17.88
C SER A 186 63.41 11.93 -17.14
N VAL A 187 64.44 11.25 -16.61
CA VAL A 187 65.73 11.89 -16.31
C VAL A 187 66.85 11.00 -16.82
N MET A 188 67.01 10.90 -18.15
CA MET A 188 68.27 10.54 -18.81
C MET A 188 68.18 10.75 -20.33
N ASN A 189 67.93 11.97 -20.81
CA ASN A 189 68.40 12.33 -22.17
C ASN A 189 68.39 13.84 -22.47
N THR A 190 69.35 14.61 -21.94
CA THR A 190 69.68 15.92 -22.53
C THR A 190 71.17 16.23 -22.40
N SER A 191 72.00 15.68 -23.28
CA SER A 191 73.22 16.38 -23.73
C SER A 191 73.74 15.81 -25.05
N SER A 192 73.03 16.13 -26.14
CA SER A 192 73.64 16.20 -27.47
C SER A 192 73.37 17.58 -28.05
N LYS A 193 74.28 18.52 -27.77
CA LYS A 193 74.48 19.73 -28.57
C LYS A 193 75.98 19.81 -28.86
N GLY A 194 76.31 19.54 -30.11
CA GLY A 194 77.66 19.25 -30.55
C GLY A 194 78.59 20.45 -30.71
N LYS A 195 79.74 20.16 -31.33
CA LYS A 195 80.46 21.03 -32.26
C LYS A 195 81.67 20.30 -32.87
N LYS A 196 81.66 20.27 -34.20
CA LYS A 196 82.80 20.53 -35.12
C LYS A 196 83.77 19.39 -35.45
N ALA A 197 83.56 18.85 -36.65
CA ALA A 197 84.52 18.72 -37.75
C ALA A 197 86.03 18.71 -37.43
N LYS A 198 86.70 17.61 -37.82
CA LYS A 198 87.84 17.65 -38.76
C LYS A 198 88.13 16.27 -39.37
N LYS A 199 88.06 16.24 -40.70
CA LYS A 199 88.68 15.29 -41.64
C LYS A 199 90.20 15.22 -41.33
N ILE A 200 90.89 14.08 -41.42
CA ILE A 200 91.67 13.65 -42.61
C ILE A 200 92.32 12.27 -42.33
N MET A 201 92.46 11.52 -43.42
CA MET A 201 93.00 10.17 -43.66
C MET A 201 94.42 9.88 -43.12
N HIS A 202 94.74 8.59 -42.98
CA HIS A 202 96.12 8.09 -42.90
C HIS A 202 96.79 8.13 -44.29
N ASN A 203 98.05 8.60 -44.29
CA ASN A 203 99.06 8.70 -45.36
C ASN A 203 98.74 9.56 -46.58
#